data_AF-A0AB73H2J0-F1
#
_entry.id   AF-A0AB73H2J0-F1
#
_cell.length_a   1.000
_cell.length_b   1.000
_cell.length_c   1.000
_cell.angle_alpha   90.00
_cell.angle_beta   90.00
_cell.angle_gamma   90.00
#
_symmetry.space_group_name_H-M   'P 1'
#
loop_
_entity.id
_entity.type
_entity.pdbx_description
1 polymer ?
#
loop_
_entity_poly.entity_id
_entity_poly.type
_entity_poly.pdbx_seq_one_letter_code
_entity_poly.pdbx_strand_id
1 'polypeptide(L)'
;MNALLKTVESAKQPEFDGVPVLSGPDGTFPVKPSLQNTMCLLEDGRLLVRRGANLDQDVLAYKEDLRSARFAHRVVEVTVEQLQEVYSNSGELGSQKAKKPNSVRQAQVVQIIRHAMDRDASDIHFIVGERIGRLRYRIDGVMVDQDSLPAEEMSDVIAAMYQSMCDVAEETTSPQF
;
A
#
# COMPACT_ATOMS: atom_id res chain seq x y z
N MET A 1 -10.76 42.30 2.31
CA MET A 1 -12.00 41.51 2.26
C MET A 1 -11.73 40.29 1.38
N ASN A 2 -11.85 39.11 1.98
CA ASN A 2 -11.50 37.78 1.47
C ASN A 2 -12.30 37.37 0.24
N ALA A 3 -11.63 36.73 -0.73
CA ALA A 3 -12.15 35.58 -1.48
C ALA A 3 -11.06 34.96 -2.35
N LEU A 4 -10.52 33.81 -1.95
CA LEU A 4 -10.01 32.72 -2.81
C LEU A 4 -9.29 31.66 -1.96
N LEU A 5 -10.03 31.07 -1.02
CA LEU A 5 -9.71 29.73 -0.53
C LEU A 5 -10.69 28.80 -1.26
N LYS A 6 -10.21 28.17 -2.33
CA LYS A 6 -10.90 27.00 -2.88
C LYS A 6 -10.79 25.92 -1.81
N THR A 7 -11.90 25.66 -1.15
CA THR A 7 -12.11 24.50 -0.30
C THR A 7 -11.73 23.27 -1.12
N VAL A 8 -10.64 22.60 -0.74
CA VAL A 8 -10.33 21.27 -1.22
C VAL A 8 -11.51 20.40 -0.77
N GLU A 9 -12.38 20.05 -1.70
CA GLU A 9 -13.44 19.08 -1.46
C GLU A 9 -12.79 17.82 -0.90
N SER A 10 -13.12 17.53 0.36
CA SER A 10 -12.79 16.28 1.01
C SER A 10 -13.33 15.15 0.13
N ALA A 11 -12.43 14.44 -0.56
CA ALA A 11 -12.80 13.35 -1.46
C ALA A 11 -13.62 12.33 -0.68
N LYS A 12 -14.92 12.28 -0.98
CA LYS A 12 -15.90 11.39 -0.37
C LYS A 12 -15.33 9.97 -0.36
N GLN A 13 -15.09 9.39 0.83
CA GLN A 13 -14.59 8.02 0.94
C GLN A 13 -15.54 7.10 0.16
N PRO A 14 -15.04 6.32 -0.81
CA PRO A 14 -15.90 5.38 -1.53
C PRO A 14 -16.46 4.36 -0.55
N GLU A 15 -17.78 4.26 -0.50
CA GLU A 15 -18.53 3.29 0.30
C GLU A 15 -18.45 1.92 -0.39
N PHE A 16 -17.82 0.95 0.28
CA PHE A 16 -17.63 -0.42 -0.21
C PHE A 16 -18.47 -1.45 0.55
N ASP A 17 -19.16 -1.00 1.60
CA ASP A 17 -19.86 -1.87 2.52
C ASP A 17 -21.04 -2.60 1.86
N GLY A 18 -21.21 -3.87 2.24
CA GLY A 18 -22.33 -4.71 1.83
C GLY A 18 -22.24 -5.31 0.43
N VAL A 19 -21.15 -5.06 -0.32
CA VAL A 19 -20.93 -5.70 -1.62
C VAL A 19 -20.08 -6.96 -1.45
N PRO A 20 -20.54 -8.14 -1.91
CA PRO A 20 -19.78 -9.38 -1.78
C PRO A 20 -18.44 -9.32 -2.51
N VAL A 21 -17.42 -9.90 -1.86
CA VAL A 21 -16.06 -10.00 -2.40
C VAL A 21 -15.95 -11.27 -3.24
N LEU A 22 -15.68 -11.11 -4.54
CA LEU A 22 -15.49 -12.22 -5.47
C LEU A 22 -14.04 -12.71 -5.52
N SER A 23 -13.10 -11.93 -4.99
CA SER A 23 -11.68 -12.27 -4.96
C SER A 23 -11.20 -12.94 -3.67
N GLY A 24 -12.12 -13.32 -2.79
CA GLY A 24 -11.82 -14.08 -1.59
C GLY A 24 -11.22 -15.47 -1.90
N PRO A 25 -10.60 -16.15 -0.93
CA PRO A 25 -10.04 -17.50 -1.10
C PRO A 25 -11.03 -18.49 -1.71
N ASP A 26 -12.31 -18.37 -1.37
CA ASP A 26 -13.40 -19.22 -1.87
C ASP A 26 -14.29 -18.51 -2.91
N GLY A 27 -13.86 -17.33 -3.37
CA GLY A 27 -14.59 -16.50 -4.33
C GLY A 27 -14.52 -17.00 -5.78
N THR A 28 -15.38 -16.45 -6.65
CA THR A 28 -15.45 -16.83 -8.08
C THR A 28 -14.18 -16.48 -8.87
N PHE A 29 -13.46 -15.44 -8.44
CA PHE A 29 -12.21 -14.99 -9.07
C PHE A 29 -11.12 -14.85 -8.00
N PRO A 30 -10.67 -15.95 -7.36
CA PRO A 30 -9.86 -15.87 -6.16
C PRO A 30 -8.51 -15.23 -6.45
N VAL A 31 -8.07 -14.32 -5.58
CA VAL A 31 -6.68 -13.84 -5.59
C VAL A 31 -5.87 -14.60 -4.54
N LYS A 32 -4.56 -14.76 -4.80
CA LYS A 32 -3.64 -15.29 -3.79
C LYS A 32 -3.71 -14.41 -2.53
N PRO A 33 -3.63 -14.96 -1.31
CA PRO A 33 -3.68 -14.15 -0.09
C PRO A 33 -2.63 -13.03 -0.06
N SER A 34 -1.44 -13.27 -0.63
CA SER A 34 -0.38 -12.25 -0.78
C SER A 34 -0.78 -11.01 -1.59
N LEU A 35 -1.83 -11.10 -2.43
CA LEU A 35 -2.32 -10.03 -3.29
C LEU A 35 -3.53 -9.29 -2.73
N GLN A 36 -4.06 -9.69 -1.56
CA GLN A 36 -5.23 -9.04 -0.95
C GLN A 36 -4.94 -7.60 -0.49
N ASN A 37 -3.68 -7.26 -0.17
CA ASN A 37 -3.27 -5.88 0.07
C ASN A 37 -3.04 -5.07 -1.22
N THR A 38 -3.16 -5.71 -2.39
CA THR A 38 -2.90 -5.09 -3.70
C THR A 38 -4.20 -4.90 -4.49
N MET A 39 -5.11 -5.87 -4.45
CA MET A 39 -6.38 -5.78 -5.17
C MET A 39 -7.52 -6.57 -4.52
N CYS A 40 -8.75 -6.16 -4.84
CA CYS A 40 -9.98 -6.83 -4.45
C CYS A 40 -11.04 -6.66 -5.54
N LEU A 41 -11.68 -7.75 -5.96
CA LEU A 41 -12.80 -7.72 -6.88
C LEU A 41 -14.12 -7.83 -6.12
N LEU A 42 -15.01 -6.88 -6.36
CA LEU A 42 -16.37 -6.86 -5.84
C LEU A 42 -17.37 -7.39 -6.87
N GLU A 43 -18.50 -7.92 -6.40
CA GLU A 43 -19.58 -8.46 -7.24
C GLU A 43 -20.18 -7.41 -8.19
N ASP A 44 -20.19 -6.14 -7.79
CA ASP A 44 -20.68 -5.03 -8.59
C ASP A 44 -19.76 -4.61 -9.76
N GLY A 45 -18.68 -5.36 -10.00
CA GLY A 45 -17.72 -5.11 -11.06
C GLY A 45 -16.64 -4.09 -10.71
N ARG A 46 -16.55 -3.60 -9.47
CA ARG A 46 -15.40 -2.79 -9.04
C ARG A 46 -14.19 -3.69 -8.74
N LEU A 47 -13.11 -3.47 -9.49
CA LEU A 47 -11.78 -3.97 -9.15
C LEU A 47 -11.06 -2.88 -8.36
N LEU A 48 -11.06 -3.01 -7.04
CA LEU A 48 -10.30 -2.16 -6.14
C LEU A 48 -8.82 -2.50 -6.30
N VAL A 49 -7.99 -1.50 -6.60
CA VAL A 49 -6.55 -1.66 -6.74
C VAL A 49 -5.85 -0.64 -5.86
N ARG A 50 -4.84 -1.08 -5.11
CA ARG A 50 -4.01 -0.17 -4.31
C ARG A 50 -3.44 0.92 -5.22
N ARG A 51 -3.52 2.17 -4.79
CA ARG A 51 -2.87 3.31 -5.48
C ARG A 51 -1.42 2.98 -5.84
N GLY A 52 -1.02 3.27 -7.07
CA GLY A 52 0.32 2.99 -7.59
C GLY A 52 0.58 1.54 -8.01
N ALA A 53 -0.27 0.57 -7.67
CA ALA A 53 -0.12 -0.84 -8.08
C ALA A 53 -0.79 -1.18 -9.42
N ASN A 54 -1.37 -0.19 -10.12
CA ASN A 54 -2.17 -0.42 -11.31
C ASN A 54 -1.40 -1.09 -12.48
N LEU A 55 -0.07 -0.93 -12.48
CA LEU A 55 0.88 -1.48 -13.46
C LEU A 55 1.65 -2.70 -12.92
N ASP A 56 1.37 -3.15 -11.69
CA ASP A 56 2.02 -4.35 -11.15
C ASP A 56 1.67 -5.57 -12.01
N GLN A 57 2.65 -6.44 -12.24
CA GLN A 57 2.49 -7.61 -13.11
C GLN A 57 1.32 -8.50 -12.68
N ASP A 58 1.14 -8.71 -11.38
CA ASP A 58 0.03 -9.50 -10.84
C ASP A 58 -1.33 -8.85 -11.11
N VAL A 59 -1.42 -7.51 -11.03
CA VAL A 59 -2.65 -6.75 -11.33
C VAL A 59 -2.98 -6.81 -12.82
N LEU A 60 -1.96 -6.68 -13.68
CA LEU A 60 -2.14 -6.78 -15.13
C LEU A 60 -2.60 -8.18 -15.53
N ALA A 61 -1.97 -9.24 -14.98
CA ALA A 61 -2.38 -10.61 -15.22
C ALA A 61 -3.85 -10.84 -14.81
N TYR A 62 -4.23 -10.38 -13.62
CA TYR A 62 -5.60 -10.54 -13.13
C TYR A 62 -6.65 -9.83 -14.02
N LYS A 63 -6.33 -8.64 -14.55
CA LYS A 63 -7.21 -7.94 -15.50
C LYS A 63 -7.40 -8.71 -16.82
N GLU A 64 -6.33 -9.35 -17.31
CA GLU A 64 -6.42 -10.19 -18.52
C GLU A 64 -7.25 -11.45 -18.26
N ASP A 65 -7.17 -12.03 -17.07
CA ASP A 65 -8.02 -13.15 -16.66
C ASP A 65 -9.51 -12.74 -16.64
N LEU A 66 -9.83 -11.58 -16.05
CA LEU A 66 -11.20 -11.04 -16.05
C LEU A 66 -11.69 -10.74 -17.47
N ARG A 67 -10.83 -10.20 -18.34
CA ARG A 67 -11.16 -9.95 -19.75
C ARG A 67 -11.46 -11.27 -20.48
N SER A 68 -10.65 -12.30 -20.26
CA SER A 68 -10.81 -13.62 -20.86
C SER A 68 -12.11 -14.29 -20.39
N ALA A 69 -12.48 -14.11 -19.13
CA ALA A 69 -13.75 -14.53 -18.56
C ALA A 69 -14.95 -13.68 -19.01
N ARG A 70 -14.74 -12.62 -19.79
CA ARG A 70 -15.74 -11.62 -20.22
C ARG A 70 -16.47 -10.96 -19.03
N PHE A 71 -15.79 -10.85 -17.89
CA PHE A 71 -16.32 -10.18 -16.72
C PHE A 71 -16.11 -8.67 -16.84
N ALA A 72 -17.21 -7.92 -16.91
CA ALA A 72 -17.18 -6.46 -16.99
C ALA A 72 -16.69 -5.89 -15.66
N HIS A 73 -15.57 -5.17 -15.68
CA HIS A 73 -15.01 -4.57 -14.48
C HIS A 73 -14.51 -3.14 -14.72
N ARG A 74 -14.48 -2.34 -13.66
CA ARG A 74 -13.87 -1.01 -13.62
C ARG A 74 -12.84 -0.93 -12.51
N VAL A 75 -11.69 -0.32 -12.78
CA VAL A 75 -10.63 -0.15 -11.78
C VAL A 75 -10.95 1.06 -10.90
N VAL A 76 -10.89 0.87 -9.58
CA VAL A 76 -11.02 1.94 -8.58
C VAL A 76 -9.76 1.94 -7.73
N GLU A 77 -9.04 3.05 -7.73
CA GLU A 77 -7.85 3.17 -6.90
C GLU A 77 -8.21 3.43 -5.44
N VAL A 78 -7.71 2.58 -4.56
CA VAL A 78 -7.99 2.58 -3.12
C VAL A 78 -6.72 2.54 -2.30
N THR A 79 -6.82 2.80 -1.00
CA THR A 79 -5.71 2.61 -0.07
C THR A 79 -5.68 1.18 0.47
N VAL A 80 -4.59 0.79 1.12
CA VAL A 80 -4.48 -0.56 1.72
C VAL A 80 -5.46 -0.70 2.89
N GLU A 81 -5.72 0.37 3.64
CA GLU A 81 -6.75 0.39 4.69
C GLU A 81 -8.10 -0.08 4.15
N GLN A 82 -8.50 0.48 3.01
CA GLN A 82 -9.81 0.18 2.39
C GLN A 82 -9.87 -1.26 1.89
N LEU A 83 -8.78 -1.80 1.33
CA LEU A 83 -8.71 -3.22 0.95
C LEU A 83 -8.84 -4.14 2.17
N GLN A 84 -8.11 -3.84 3.25
CA GLN A 84 -8.16 -4.64 4.48
C GLN A 84 -9.53 -4.59 5.14
N GLU A 85 -10.19 -3.44 5.15
CA GLU A 85 -11.55 -3.27 5.66
C GLU A 85 -12.53 -4.13 4.87
N VAL A 86 -12.48 -4.08 3.53
CA VAL A 86 -13.34 -4.89 2.65
C VAL A 86 -13.18 -6.39 2.89
N TYR A 87 -11.95 -6.91 2.91
CA TYR A 87 -11.70 -8.34 3.17
C TYR A 87 -12.05 -8.76 4.60
N SER A 88 -11.85 -7.87 5.59
CA SER A 88 -12.18 -8.15 6.99
C SER A 88 -13.70 -8.20 7.20
N ASN A 89 -14.45 -7.27 6.57
CA ASN A 89 -15.90 -7.22 6.65
C ASN A 89 -16.56 -8.40 5.92
N SER A 90 -15.92 -8.93 4.87
CA SER A 90 -16.42 -10.10 4.14
C SER A 90 -16.03 -11.44 4.77
N GLY A 91 -15.12 -11.46 5.74
CA GLY A 91 -14.59 -12.71 6.32
C GLY A 91 -13.62 -13.48 5.42
N GLU A 92 -13.21 -12.88 4.28
CA GLU A 92 -12.40 -13.52 3.23
C GLU A 92 -10.91 -13.17 3.34
N LEU A 93 -10.47 -12.69 4.50
CA LEU A 93 -9.07 -12.33 4.72
C LEU A 93 -8.21 -13.59 4.78
N GLY A 94 -7.42 -13.82 3.73
CA GLY A 94 -6.50 -14.93 3.61
C GLY A 94 -5.31 -14.74 4.54
N SER A 95 -4.93 -15.80 5.25
CA SER A 95 -3.76 -15.79 6.12
C SER A 95 -2.48 -16.02 5.32
N GLN A 96 -1.76 -14.97 4.90
CA GLN A 96 -0.36 -15.12 4.45
C GLN A 96 0.55 -13.97 4.91
N LYS A 97 1.54 -14.35 5.72
CA LYS A 97 2.79 -13.60 5.97
C LYS A 97 3.92 -14.24 5.16
N ALA A 98 4.08 -13.85 3.89
CA ALA A 98 5.29 -14.21 3.15
C ALA A 98 6.29 -13.05 3.24
N LYS A 99 7.37 -13.23 4.01
CA LYS A 99 8.43 -12.24 4.16
C LYS A 99 9.18 -12.10 2.82
N LYS A 100 9.17 -10.90 2.23
CA LYS A 100 9.89 -10.64 0.97
C LYS A 100 11.42 -10.62 1.22
N PRO A 101 12.25 -11.01 0.24
CA PRO A 101 13.70 -10.98 0.38
C PRO A 101 14.22 -9.53 0.51
N ASN A 102 15.34 -9.36 1.21
CA ASN A 102 15.88 -8.05 1.59
C ASN A 102 16.19 -7.14 0.38
N SER A 103 16.69 -7.70 -0.73
CA SER A 103 16.97 -6.94 -1.96
C SER A 103 15.73 -6.29 -2.57
N VAL A 104 14.57 -6.95 -2.46
CA VAL A 104 13.28 -6.39 -2.92
C VAL A 104 12.85 -5.23 -2.02
N ARG A 105 13.11 -5.32 -0.71
CA ARG A 105 12.83 -4.22 0.24
C ARG A 105 13.74 -3.02 0.00
N GLN A 106 15.02 -3.24 -0.27
CA GLN A 106 15.95 -2.16 -0.65
C GLN A 106 15.49 -1.44 -1.92
N ALA A 107 15.11 -2.20 -2.96
CA ALA A 107 14.57 -1.60 -4.18
C ALA A 107 13.30 -0.77 -3.91
N GLN A 108 12.44 -1.24 -2.99
CA GLN A 108 11.26 -0.50 -2.55
C GLN A 108 11.62 0.81 -1.85
N VAL A 109 12.62 0.82 -0.95
CA VAL A 109 13.13 2.05 -0.30
C VAL A 109 13.65 3.04 -1.34
N VAL A 110 14.43 2.58 -2.31
CA VAL A 110 14.96 3.43 -3.40
C VAL A 110 13.83 4.06 -4.21
N GLN A 111 12.77 3.32 -4.51
CA GLN A 111 11.61 3.87 -5.24
C GLN A 111 10.85 4.91 -4.42
N ILE A 112 10.71 4.71 -3.11
CA ILE A 112 10.10 5.69 -2.21
C ILE A 112 10.92 6.99 -2.20
N ILE A 113 12.25 6.89 -2.10
CA ILE A 113 13.13 8.07 -2.11
C ILE A 113 13.04 8.80 -3.45
N ARG A 114 13.07 8.09 -4.58
CA ARG A 114 12.89 8.72 -5.91
C ARG A 114 11.56 9.44 -6.02
N HIS A 115 10.49 8.79 -5.59
CA HIS A 115 9.14 9.37 -5.64
C HIS A 115 8.99 10.62 -4.77
N ALA A 116 9.69 10.67 -3.64
CA ALA A 116 9.78 11.85 -2.78
C ALA A 116 10.59 12.98 -3.43
N MET A 117 11.73 12.64 -4.06
CA MET A 117 12.54 13.61 -4.82
C MET A 117 11.76 14.23 -5.98
N ASP A 118 11.01 13.42 -6.74
CA ASP A 118 10.17 13.88 -7.85
C ASP A 118 9.05 14.84 -7.40
N ARG A 119 8.79 14.92 -6.09
CA ARG A 119 7.79 15.78 -5.46
C ARG A 119 8.40 16.93 -4.66
N ASP A 120 9.71 17.14 -4.77
CA ASP A 120 10.46 18.12 -4.00
C ASP A 120 10.21 18.00 -2.49
N ALA A 121 10.04 16.77 -1.99
CA ALA A 121 9.82 16.51 -0.59
C ALA A 121 11.11 16.77 0.21
N SER A 122 11.01 17.58 1.28
CA SER A 122 12.13 17.84 2.19
C SER A 122 12.39 16.68 3.15
N ASP A 123 11.35 15.93 3.50
CA ASP A 123 11.43 14.84 4.47
C ASP A 123 10.47 13.70 4.12
N ILE A 124 10.89 12.48 4.43
CA ILE A 124 10.09 11.26 4.33
C ILE A 124 9.87 10.71 5.73
N HIS A 125 8.61 10.49 6.09
CA HIS A 125 8.18 10.00 7.39
C HIS A 125 7.62 8.59 7.22
N PHE A 126 8.33 7.61 7.75
CA PHE A 126 7.86 6.24 7.91
C PHE A 126 7.28 6.08 9.31
N ILE A 127 5.99 5.78 9.41
CA ILE A 127 5.28 5.65 10.69
C ILE A 127 4.75 4.22 10.80
N VAL A 128 5.09 3.49 11.85
CA VAL A 128 4.55 2.14 12.09
C VAL A 128 3.47 2.23 13.16
N GLY A 129 2.22 1.92 12.81
CA GLY A 129 1.12 1.73 13.75
C GLY A 129 0.91 0.25 14.09
N GLU A 130 -0.16 -0.05 14.83
CA GLU A 130 -0.44 -1.42 15.30
C GLU A 130 -0.73 -2.40 14.15
N ARG A 131 -1.54 -1.98 13.17
CA ARG A 131 -1.92 -2.81 12.01
C ARG A 131 -1.35 -2.30 10.69
N ILE A 132 -1.14 -0.99 10.61
CA ILE A 132 -0.83 -0.29 9.37
C ILE A 132 0.33 0.68 9.61
N GLY A 133 1.28 0.69 8.69
CA GLY A 133 2.30 1.72 8.58
C GLY A 133 1.91 2.77 7.53
N ARG A 134 2.24 4.03 7.80
CA ARG A 134 1.95 5.18 6.94
C ARG A 134 3.24 5.79 6.42
N LEU A 135 3.21 6.21 5.16
CA LEU A 135 4.26 6.95 4.50
C LEU A 135 3.77 8.38 4.24
N ARG A 136 4.46 9.37 4.81
CA ARG A 136 4.12 10.79 4.64
C ARG A 136 5.32 11.56 4.14
N TYR A 137 5.09 12.52 3.27
CA TYR A 137 6.13 13.45 2.83
C TYR A 137 5.86 14.84 3.39
N ARG A 138 6.93 15.59 3.64
CA ARG A 138 6.85 17.02 3.84
C ARG A 138 7.18 17.72 2.53
N ILE A 139 6.20 18.37 1.92
CA ILE A 139 6.33 19.09 0.64
C ILE A 139 5.96 20.54 0.92
N ASP A 140 6.86 21.47 0.61
CA ASP A 140 6.70 22.91 0.90
C ASP A 140 6.30 23.20 2.36
N GLY A 141 6.84 22.42 3.29
CA GLY A 141 6.56 22.54 4.72
C GLY A 141 5.26 21.89 5.20
N VAL A 142 4.44 21.33 4.30
CA VAL A 142 3.15 20.69 4.62
C VAL A 142 3.30 19.17 4.62
N MET A 143 2.71 18.51 5.62
CA MET A 143 2.69 17.05 5.73
C MET A 143 1.57 16.46 4.86
N VAL A 144 1.92 15.57 3.94
CA VAL A 144 1.00 14.95 2.98
C VAL A 144 1.11 13.43 3.06
N ASP A 145 -0.02 12.75 3.28
CA ASP A 145 -0.11 11.28 3.22
C ASP A 145 0.12 10.80 1.77
N GLN A 146 1.01 9.83 1.58
CA GLN A 146 1.37 9.31 0.25
C GLN A 146 0.92 7.87 0.06
N ASP A 147 1.28 7.00 0.99
CA ASP A 147 1.00 5.57 0.89
C ASP A 147 0.85 4.94 2.28
N SER A 148 0.36 3.72 2.28
CA SER A 148 0.08 2.89 3.43
C SER A 148 0.56 1.47 3.14
N LEU A 149 1.23 0.84 4.09
CA LEU A 149 1.60 -0.56 4.01
C LEU A 149 1.11 -1.28 5.27
N PRO A 150 0.91 -2.61 5.25
CA PRO A 150 0.77 -3.37 6.48
C PRO A 150 1.92 -3.05 7.45
N ALA A 151 1.65 -2.96 8.75
CA ALA A 151 2.65 -2.53 9.73
C ALA A 151 3.94 -3.38 9.70
N GLU A 152 3.79 -4.69 9.50
CA GLU A 152 4.92 -5.62 9.37
C GLU A 152 5.74 -5.35 8.10
N GLU A 153 5.08 -5.06 6.98
CA GLU A 153 5.75 -4.70 5.74
C GLU A 153 6.45 -3.34 5.84
N MET A 154 5.85 -2.36 6.51
CA MET A 154 6.52 -1.08 6.80
C MET A 154 7.76 -1.29 7.67
N SER A 155 7.67 -2.16 8.67
CA SER A 155 8.78 -2.51 9.55
C SER A 155 9.91 -3.19 8.78
N ASP A 156 9.59 -4.10 7.86
CA ASP A 156 10.58 -4.73 6.96
C ASP A 156 11.30 -3.70 6.08
N VAL A 157 10.58 -2.72 5.53
CA VAL A 157 11.14 -1.65 4.69
C VAL A 157 12.10 -0.78 5.52
N ILE A 158 11.71 -0.40 6.73
CA ILE A 158 12.56 0.36 7.65
C ILE A 158 13.80 -0.45 8.03
N ALA A 159 13.64 -1.73 8.36
CA ALA A 159 14.76 -2.60 8.72
C ALA A 159 15.77 -2.73 7.57
N ALA A 160 15.30 -2.90 6.32
CA ALA A 160 16.15 -2.94 5.15
C ALA A 160 16.96 -1.64 4.98
N MET A 161 16.32 -0.48 5.17
CA MET A 161 16.98 0.83 5.12
C MET A 161 18.11 0.91 6.16
N TYR A 162 17.81 0.62 7.43
CA TYR A 162 18.81 0.67 8.50
C TYR A 162 19.95 -0.31 8.28
N GLN A 163 19.68 -1.55 7.89
CA GLN A 163 20.69 -2.61 7.83
C GLN A 163 21.61 -2.54 6.61
N SER A 164 21.24 -1.80 5.56
CA SER A 164 21.95 -1.92 4.27
C SER A 164 22.14 -0.62 3.51
N MET A 165 21.50 0.47 3.92
CA MET A 165 21.60 1.77 3.26
C MET A 165 22.15 2.86 4.19
N CYS A 166 22.03 2.67 5.50
CA CYS A 166 22.65 3.52 6.50
C CYS A 166 23.96 2.90 6.97
N ASP A 167 24.98 3.73 7.15
CA ASP A 167 26.21 3.32 7.83
C ASP A 167 25.90 3.24 9.33
N VAL A 168 25.44 2.07 9.77
CA VAL A 168 25.23 1.80 11.19
C VAL A 168 26.60 1.44 11.74
N ALA A 169 27.29 2.43 12.31
CA ALA A 169 28.49 2.17 13.08
C ALA A 169 28.13 1.16 14.19
N GLU A 170 28.69 -0.05 14.13
CA GLU A 170 28.65 -0.99 15.25
C GLU A 170 29.19 -0.26 16.50
N GLU A 171 28.36 -0.03 17.51
CA GLU A 171 28.86 0.27 18.86
C GLU A 171 29.52 -1.02 19.37
N THR A 172 30.75 -1.04 19.88
CA THR A 172 31.04 -0.60 21.25
C THR A 172 32.56 -0.53 21.43
N THR A 173 33.10 0.63 21.80
CA THR A 173 34.41 0.70 22.46
C THR A 173 34.30 -0.05 23.78
N SER A 174 34.86 -1.25 23.89
CA SER A 174 35.05 -1.90 25.19
C SER A 174 36.01 -1.03 26.02
N PRO A 175 35.60 -0.42 27.15
CA PRO A 175 36.56 0.20 28.03
C PRO A 175 37.38 -0.92 28.68
N GLN A 176 38.67 -0.95 28.38
CA GLN A 176 39.60 -1.88 29.00
C GLN A 176 39.98 -1.28 30.35
N PHE A 177 39.51 -1.92 31.43
CA PHE A 177 39.99 -1.67 32.79
C PHE A 177 40.87 -2.85 33.23
#